data_AF-A0A5S3XEK3-F1
#
_entry.id   AF-A0A5S3XEK3-F1
#
_cell.length_a   1.000
_cell.length_b   1.000
_cell.length_c   1.000
_cell.angle_alpha   90.00
_cell.angle_beta   90.00
_cell.angle_gamma   90.00
#
_symmetry.space_group_name_H-M   'P 1'
#
loop_
_entity.id
_entity.type
_entity.pdbx_description
1 polymer ?
#
loop_
_entity_poly.entity_id
_entity_poly.type
_entity_poly.pdbx_seq_one_letter_code
_entity_poly.pdbx_strand_id
1 'polypeptide(L)'
;NFFELGGDSIVSLQIIAKIRQAGYLITPKQVFEQQTIALLTKHLVVLQDDDLIEQSVAGQVPLLPIQSSFFKKEMVERSHLNQAVMLHSDQALDEVALNAAISTLIETLDALRLRE
;
A
#
# COMPACT_ATOMS: atom_id res chain seq x y z
N ASN A 1 -8.61 22.45 -9.29
CA ASN A 1 -9.18 21.44 -8.36
C ASN A 1 -8.40 20.14 -8.51
N PHE A 2 -8.23 19.32 -7.47
CA PHE A 2 -7.49 18.05 -7.54
C PHE A 2 -8.04 17.09 -8.61
N PHE A 3 -9.37 16.96 -8.70
CA PHE A 3 -10.02 16.07 -9.68
C PHE A 3 -10.01 16.66 -11.10
N GLU A 4 -10.09 17.98 -11.25
CA GLU A 4 -9.92 18.64 -12.55
C GLU A 4 -8.50 18.43 -13.13
N LEU A 5 -7.50 18.18 -12.28
CA LEU A 5 -6.13 17.90 -12.70
C LEU A 5 -5.86 16.40 -12.93
N GLY A 6 -6.91 15.57 -12.97
CA GLY A 6 -6.81 14.12 -13.20
C GLY A 6 -6.54 13.29 -11.95
N GLY A 7 -6.72 13.86 -10.75
CA GLY A 7 -6.69 13.10 -9.51
C GLY A 7 -7.79 12.03 -9.47
N ASP A 8 -7.44 10.84 -8.98
CA ASP A 8 -8.37 9.71 -8.80
C ASP A 8 -8.20 9.06 -7.43
N SER A 9 -8.84 7.91 -7.20
CA SER A 9 -8.75 7.18 -5.94
C SER A 9 -7.34 6.63 -5.65
N ILE A 10 -6.57 6.25 -6.67
CA ILE A 10 -5.20 5.72 -6.52
C ILE A 10 -4.27 6.87 -6.14
N VAL A 11 -4.32 7.97 -6.87
CA VAL A 11 -3.52 9.17 -6.58
C VAL A 11 -3.89 9.76 -5.22
N SER A 12 -5.17 9.71 -4.84
CA SER A 12 -5.63 10.11 -3.49
C SER A 12 -4.94 9.29 -2.40
N LEU A 13 -4.89 7.96 -2.54
CA LEU A 13 -4.21 7.08 -1.58
C LEU A 13 -2.70 7.35 -1.53
N GLN A 14 -2.05 7.60 -2.67
CA GLN A 14 -0.63 7.94 -2.73
C GLN A 14 -0.32 9.25 -1.97
N ILE A 15 -1.18 10.28 -2.12
CA ILE A 15 -1.03 11.55 -1.41
C ILE A 15 -1.20 11.35 0.09
N ILE A 16 -2.22 10.60 0.51
CA ILE A 16 -2.47 10.29 1.93
C ILE A 16 -1.25 9.56 2.52
N ALA A 17 -0.70 8.57 1.81
CA ALA A 17 0.49 7.85 2.26
C ALA A 17 1.71 8.77 2.44
N LYS A 18 1.96 9.68 1.48
CA LYS A 18 3.05 10.67 1.58
C LYS A 18 2.85 11.67 2.71
N ILE A 19 1.63 12.14 2.93
CA ILE A 19 1.29 13.06 4.03
C ILE A 19 1.47 12.37 5.39
N ARG A 20 1.09 11.08 5.48
CA ARG A 20 1.35 10.24 6.66
C ARG A 20 2.84 10.11 6.95
N GLN A 21 3.67 9.85 5.93
CA GLN A 21 5.12 9.84 6.09
C GLN A 21 5.69 11.19 6.54
N ALA A 22 5.04 12.29 6.18
CA ALA A 22 5.42 13.64 6.61
C ALA A 22 4.91 14.02 8.01
N GLY A 23 4.29 13.11 8.76
CA GLY A 23 3.84 13.37 10.13
C GLY A 23 2.40 13.84 10.27
N TYR A 24 1.57 13.74 9.22
CA TYR A 24 0.20 14.22 9.24
C TYR A 24 -0.83 13.19 8.77
N LEU A 25 -2.06 13.31 9.25
CA LEU A 25 -3.18 12.49 8.87
C LEU A 25 -4.21 13.31 8.08
N ILE A 26 -4.68 12.69 7.00
CA ILE A 26 -5.89 13.05 6.27
C ILE A 26 -6.60 11.77 5.82
N THR A 27 -7.90 11.84 5.63
CA THR A 27 -8.74 10.71 5.20
C THR A 27 -9.06 10.78 3.70
N PRO A 28 -9.35 9.65 3.03
CA PRO A 28 -9.85 9.65 1.66
C PRO A 28 -11.09 10.54 1.48
N LYS A 29 -12.02 10.49 2.44
CA LYS A 29 -13.22 11.33 2.43
C LYS A 29 -12.87 12.82 2.40
N GLN A 30 -11.89 13.27 3.20
CA GLN A 30 -11.44 14.65 3.18
C GLN A 30 -10.80 15.04 1.84
N VAL A 31 -10.05 14.15 1.16
CA VAL A 31 -9.53 14.42 -0.19
C VAL A 31 -10.67 14.63 -1.20
N PHE A 32 -11.73 13.83 -1.11
CA PHE A 32 -12.90 13.94 -1.97
C PHE A 32 -13.74 15.20 -1.70
N GLU A 33 -13.93 15.56 -0.43
CA GLU A 33 -14.73 16.73 -0.05
C GLU A 33 -13.95 18.04 -0.20
N GLN A 34 -12.65 18.02 0.08
CA GLN A 34 -11.78 19.20 0.15
C GLN A 34 -10.83 19.22 -1.05
N GLN A 35 -11.38 19.48 -2.22
CA GLN A 35 -10.73 19.22 -3.51
C GLN A 35 -9.58 20.19 -3.88
N THR A 36 -9.08 20.98 -2.92
CA THR A 36 -7.96 21.90 -3.11
C THR A 36 -7.02 21.84 -1.91
N ILE A 37 -5.75 22.14 -2.14
CA ILE A 37 -4.72 22.15 -1.08
C ILE A 37 -5.14 23.09 0.06
N ALA A 38 -5.61 24.30 -0.26
CA ALA A 38 -6.01 25.29 0.74
C ALA A 38 -7.18 24.85 1.64
N LEU A 39 -8.05 23.96 1.15
CA LEU A 39 -9.10 23.35 1.95
C LEU A 39 -8.56 22.18 2.75
N LEU A 40 -7.78 21.29 2.13
CA LEU A 40 -7.17 20.12 2.80
C LEU A 40 -6.30 20.50 3.99
N THR A 41 -5.52 21.57 3.89
CA THR A 41 -4.62 22.00 4.97
C THR A 41 -5.37 22.33 6.26
N LYS A 42 -6.65 22.69 6.19
CA LYS A 42 -7.50 22.96 7.37
C LYS A 42 -7.88 21.71 8.15
N HIS A 43 -7.66 20.53 7.56
CA HIS A 43 -8.05 19.23 8.11
C HIS A 43 -6.85 18.34 8.44
N LEU A 44 -5.62 18.86 8.31
CA LEU A 44 -4.42 18.13 8.71
C LEU A 44 -4.42 17.91 10.23
N VAL A 45 -4.22 16.66 10.63
CA VAL A 45 -4.00 16.29 12.03
C VAL A 45 -2.55 15.84 12.16
N VAL A 46 -1.83 16.30 13.19
CA VAL A 46 -0.47 15.83 13.46
C VAL A 46 -0.55 14.39 13.99
N LEU A 47 0.23 13.48 13.41
CA LEU A 47 0.37 12.12 13.91
C LEU A 47 0.93 12.16 15.34
N GLN A 48 0.26 11.45 16.25
CA GLN A 48 0.80 11.20 17.58
C GLN A 48 1.59 9.89 17.58
N ASP A 49 2.44 9.68 18.59
CA ASP A 49 3.24 8.46 18.70
C ASP A 49 2.35 7.19 18.75
N ASP A 50 1.16 7.28 19.35
CA ASP A 50 0.17 6.20 19.39
C ASP A 50 -0.48 5.90 18.01
N ASP A 51 -0.39 6.81 17.05
CA ASP A 51 -0.88 6.60 15.68
C ASP A 51 0.10 5.80 14.82
N LEU A 52 1.31 5.54 15.32
CA LEU A 52 2.33 4.75 14.65
C LEU A 52 2.02 3.26 14.83
N ILE A 53 1.68 2.60 13.73
CA ILE A 53 1.47 1.15 13.70
C ILE A 53 2.85 0.48 13.79
N GLU A 54 2.98 -0.53 14.65
CA GLU A 54 4.18 -1.38 14.70
C GLU A 54 4.47 -1.94 13.29
N GLN A 55 5.69 -1.68 12.82
CA GLN A 55 6.07 -1.96 11.44
C GLN A 55 6.39 -3.43 11.16
N SER A 56 6.43 -4.28 12.19
CA SER A 56 6.76 -5.69 12.06
C SER A 56 6.01 -6.49 13.13
N VAL A 57 4.97 -7.20 12.72
CA VAL A 57 4.20 -8.08 13.62
C VAL A 57 4.39 -9.51 13.18
N ALA A 58 5.05 -10.31 14.03
CA ALA A 58 5.20 -11.75 13.81
C ALA A 58 4.13 -12.51 14.61
N GLY A 59 3.51 -13.51 13.99
CA GLY A 59 2.55 -14.38 14.66
C GLY A 59 1.41 -14.81 13.76
N GLN A 60 0.43 -15.49 14.35
CA GLN A 60 -0.79 -15.85 13.66
C GLN A 60 -1.71 -14.63 13.57
N VAL A 61 -2.18 -14.36 12.36
CA VAL A 61 -3.17 -13.31 12.10
C VAL A 61 -4.45 -13.94 11.54
N PRO A 62 -5.64 -13.46 11.94
CA PRO A 62 -6.88 -13.95 11.36
C PRO A 62 -6.93 -13.58 9.88
N LEU A 63 -7.56 -14.44 9.08
CA LEU A 63 -7.79 -14.17 7.67
C LEU A 63 -8.66 -12.92 7.50
N LEU A 64 -8.26 -12.03 6.61
CA LEU A 64 -9.09 -10.93 6.15
C LEU A 64 -10.32 -11.46 5.40
N PRO A 65 -11.43 -10.70 5.30
CA PRO A 65 -12.64 -11.16 4.63
C PRO A 65 -12.40 -11.67 3.20
N ILE A 66 -11.56 -10.99 2.43
CA ILE A 66 -11.20 -11.40 1.06
C ILE A 66 -10.41 -12.71 1.04
N GLN A 67 -9.48 -12.92 1.98
CA GLN A 67 -8.72 -14.15 2.12
C GLN A 67 -9.64 -15.31 2.54
N SER A 68 -10.51 -15.10 3.53
CA SER A 68 -11.49 -16.11 3.93
C SER A 68 -12.41 -16.51 2.76
N SER A 69 -12.87 -15.54 1.98
CA SER A 69 -13.67 -15.81 0.79
C SER A 69 -12.89 -16.58 -0.28
N PHE A 70 -11.61 -16.26 -0.47
CA PHE A 70 -10.72 -16.97 -1.39
C PHE A 70 -10.56 -18.44 -1.00
N PHE A 71 -10.26 -18.72 0.28
CA PHE A 71 -10.06 -20.10 0.75
C PHE A 71 -11.32 -20.96 0.77
N LYS A 72 -12.49 -20.33 0.97
CA LYS A 72 -13.79 -21.02 0.91
C LYS A 72 -14.18 -21.45 -0.50
N LYS A 73 -13.59 -20.85 -1.54
CA LYS A 73 -13.93 -21.17 -2.93
C LYS A 73 -13.34 -22.53 -3.32
N GLU A 74 -14.17 -23.41 -3.89
CA GLU A 74 -13.70 -24.63 -4.52
C GLU A 74 -12.95 -24.30 -5.81
N MET A 75 -11.70 -24.73 -5.90
CA MET A 75 -10.81 -24.46 -7.02
C MET A 75 -9.88 -25.65 -7.22
N VAL A 76 -9.70 -26.06 -8.48
CA VAL A 76 -8.83 -27.19 -8.84
C VAL A 76 -7.36 -26.85 -8.57
N GLU A 77 -6.90 -25.65 -8.96
CA GLU A 77 -5.52 -25.17 -8.78
C GLU A 77 -5.52 -23.76 -8.17
N ARG A 78 -5.57 -23.66 -6.83
CA ARG A 78 -5.62 -22.36 -6.11
C ARG A 78 -4.36 -21.52 -6.33
N SER A 79 -3.21 -22.17 -6.50
CA SER A 79 -1.90 -21.55 -6.72
C SER A 79 -1.77 -20.80 -8.07
N HIS A 80 -2.79 -20.84 -8.93
CA HIS A 80 -2.78 -20.18 -10.23
C HIS A 80 -3.47 -18.82 -10.25
N LEU A 81 -4.03 -18.35 -9.12
CA LEU A 81 -4.53 -16.98 -8.98
C LEU A 81 -3.39 -16.00 -8.69
N ASN A 82 -2.60 -15.71 -9.72
CA ASN A 82 -1.40 -14.87 -9.65
C ASN A 82 -1.62 -13.51 -10.32
N GLN A 83 -0.89 -12.50 -9.85
CA GLN A 83 -0.73 -11.23 -10.55
C GLN A 83 0.70 -11.15 -11.07
N ALA A 84 0.86 -10.85 -12.36
CA ALA A 84 2.16 -10.75 -13.00
C ALA A 84 2.23 -9.44 -13.82
N VAL A 85 3.39 -8.79 -13.78
CA VAL A 85 3.71 -7.61 -14.57
C VAL A 85 5.11 -7.80 -15.16
N MET A 86 5.30 -7.40 -16.42
CA MET A 86 6.60 -7.37 -17.06
C MET A 86 7.07 -5.92 -17.15
N LEU A 87 8.22 -5.63 -16.56
CA LEU A 87 8.86 -4.32 -16.61
C LEU A 87 10.04 -4.35 -17.58
N HIS A 88 10.23 -3.26 -18.31
CA HIS A 88 11.37 -3.08 -19.21
C HIS A 88 12.30 -2.01 -18.66
N SER A 89 13.60 -2.22 -18.84
CA SER A 89 14.65 -1.25 -18.52
C SER A 89 15.45 -0.98 -19.78
N ASP A 90 15.62 0.29 -20.12
CA ASP A 90 16.48 0.72 -21.23
C ASP A 90 17.98 0.56 -20.89
N GLN A 91 18.29 0.25 -19.62
CA GLN A 91 19.65 -0.01 -19.12
C GLN A 91 19.81 -1.47 -18.69
N ALA A 92 21.04 -1.98 -18.80
CA ALA A 92 21.39 -3.30 -18.26
C ALA A 92 21.14 -3.34 -16.75
N LEU A 93 20.43 -4.38 -16.30
CA LEU A 93 20.16 -4.59 -14.88
C LEU A 93 21.39 -5.16 -14.18
N ASP A 94 21.73 -4.60 -13.04
CA ASP A 94 22.67 -5.20 -12.11
C ASP A 94 21.94 -6.31 -11.33
N GLU A 95 22.29 -7.55 -11.62
CA GLU A 95 21.69 -8.74 -10.99
C GLU A 95 21.90 -8.77 -9.47
N VAL A 96 23.07 -8.33 -8.99
CA VAL A 96 23.39 -8.32 -7.56
C VAL A 96 22.53 -7.29 -6.84
N ALA A 97 22.43 -6.08 -7.40
CA ALA A 97 21.58 -5.04 -6.84
C ALA A 97 20.09 -5.41 -6.88
N LEU A 98 19.63 -6.05 -7.97
CA LEU A 98 18.24 -6.48 -8.11
C LEU A 98 17.88 -7.56 -7.08
N ASN A 99 18.72 -8.58 -6.92
CA ASN A 99 18.50 -9.62 -5.92
C ASN A 99 18.47 -9.04 -4.51
N ALA A 100 19.40 -8.14 -4.18
CA ALA A 100 19.41 -7.45 -2.89
C ALA A 100 18.11 -6.65 -2.66
N ALA A 101 17.64 -5.90 -3.66
CA ALA A 101 16.40 -5.14 -3.57
C ALA A 101 15.17 -6.04 -3.35
N ILE A 102 15.10 -7.19 -4.05
CA ILE A 102 14.03 -8.18 -3.86
C ILE A 102 14.08 -8.76 -2.45
N SER A 103 15.25 -9.15 -1.96
CA SER A 103 15.43 -9.63 -0.57
C SER A 103 14.97 -8.60 0.44
N THR A 104 15.36 -7.33 0.28
CA THR A 104 14.93 -6.24 1.17
C THR A 104 13.41 -6.02 1.12
N LEU A 105 12.77 -6.12 -0.05
CA LEU A 105 11.32 -6.04 -0.16
C LEU A 105 10.63 -7.17 0.61
N ILE A 106 11.11 -8.40 0.43
CA ILE A 106 10.59 -9.57 1.15
C ILE A 106 10.77 -9.37 2.65
N GLU A 107 11.91 -8.82 3.11
CA GLU A 107 12.25 -8.52 4.51
C GLU A 107 11.42 -7.37 5.12
N THR A 108 11.04 -6.38 4.32
CA THR A 108 10.31 -5.20 4.80
C THR A 108 8.80 -5.41 4.79
N LEU A 109 8.26 -6.19 3.85
CA LEU A 109 6.82 -6.39 3.68
C LEU A 109 6.36 -7.73 4.26
N ASP A 110 5.83 -7.71 5.48
CA ASP A 110 5.30 -8.90 6.19
C ASP A 110 4.36 -9.76 5.33
N ALA A 111 3.51 -9.11 4.54
CA ALA A 111 2.53 -9.78 3.68
C ALA A 111 3.17 -10.73 2.66
N LEU A 112 4.41 -10.50 2.23
CA LEU A 112 5.15 -11.35 1.29
C LEU A 112 5.66 -12.65 1.93
N ARG A 113 5.58 -12.76 3.27
CA ARG A 113 6.02 -13.94 4.03
C ARG A 113 4.87 -14.73 4.64
N LEU A 114 3.62 -14.36 4.35
CA LEU A 114 2.45 -15.07 4.85
C LEU A 114 2.45 -16.53 4.39
N ARG A 115 2.01 -17.41 5.29
CA ARG A 115 1.86 -18.85 5.06
C ARG A 115 0.54 -19.30 5.65
N GLU A 116 -0.10 -20.25 4.97
CA GLU A 116 -1.30 -20.95 5.43
C GLU A 116 -0.95 -22.16 6.32
#